data_AF-A0ABD0YLL5-F1
#
_entry.id   AF-A0ABD0YLL5-F1
#
_cell.length_a   1.000
_cell.length_b   1.000
_cell.length_c   1.000
_cell.angle_alpha   90.00
_cell.angle_beta   90.00
_cell.angle_gamma   90.00
#
_symmetry.space_group_name_H-M   'P 1'
#
loop_
_entity.id
_entity.type
_entity.pdbx_description
1 polymer ?
#
loop_
_entity_poly.entity_id
_entity_poly.type
_entity_poly.pdbx_seq_one_letter_code
_entity_poly.pdbx_strand_id
1 'polypeptide(L)'
;MESQLTDYILQQSYCCITPVESCEAVERHSVYETFPTTKLWIGKDYTNFIVKDFNNLHQPFQDLVDRNVTPRMPWHDVGAMVEGSAARDLARHFIQRWNATKMEKAKINSQYPYLVPKAYKVYNKDFQIPDINKVQVSCQVVRSVSHWSAGFLDVDTWEGSIHEAYVDAISKARHYIYIENQFFISFPSPHVKNQVSDAIYKRIMRAHKEGSVFRVYIVLPLLPGFEGEVGTPSGTALHSITHWNYASISRGKDSLLGRLKESGIQNPSEYITFHGLRKHSVLNCEPITELIYVHSKLLIADDRLVICGSANINDRSLIGKRDSEIAVVIEDEEFKKGVMNGEPYLRGKFSGCLREYLFKEHLGLLGTVKNCYDVADPVSAKFYHDVWRATAAKNTEIFEQVFHCIPSDQASNFQAMKRYMQEPMSRTDPAAAKARLIDIRGHLVTFPLHFLCDETLTPTAGRVEGMMPTSLWT
;
A
#
# COMPACT_ATOMS: atom_id res chain seq x y z
N MET A 1 18.36 -24.38 -15.19
CA MET A 1 17.51 -23.40 -14.47
C MET A 1 17.38 -22.05 -15.19
N GLU A 2 18.23 -21.70 -16.17
CA GLU A 2 18.17 -20.41 -16.90
C GLU A 2 17.10 -20.30 -18.00
N SER A 3 16.38 -21.38 -18.35
CA SER A 3 15.48 -21.35 -19.53
C SER A 3 14.05 -20.88 -19.26
N GLN A 4 13.54 -20.95 -18.02
CA GLN A 4 12.13 -20.70 -17.71
C GLN A 4 11.83 -19.33 -17.07
N LEU A 5 12.79 -18.74 -16.35
CA LEU A 5 12.63 -17.45 -15.65
C LEU A 5 12.46 -16.23 -16.58
N THR A 6 12.69 -16.38 -17.88
CA THR A 6 12.63 -15.27 -18.84
C THR A 6 11.26 -15.06 -19.46
N ASP A 7 10.33 -16.01 -19.28
CA ASP A 7 9.03 -16.02 -19.95
C ASP A 7 7.89 -15.60 -18.98
N TYR A 8 8.19 -15.60 -17.68
CA TYR A 8 7.30 -15.28 -16.57
C TYR A 8 8.10 -14.49 -15.54
N ILE A 9 7.65 -13.29 -15.20
CA ILE A 9 8.20 -12.54 -14.08
C ILE A 9 7.05 -12.23 -13.13
N LEU A 10 7.23 -12.70 -11.90
CA LEU A 10 6.31 -12.50 -10.80
C LEU A 10 6.91 -11.41 -9.91
N GLN A 11 6.20 -10.30 -9.77
CA GLN A 11 6.43 -9.41 -8.64
C GLN A 11 5.60 -9.96 -7.49
N GLN A 12 6.26 -10.68 -6.57
CA GLN A 12 5.58 -11.25 -5.40
C GLN A 12 5.32 -10.18 -4.34
N SER A 13 4.09 -10.21 -3.85
CA SER A 13 3.63 -9.45 -2.69
C SER A 13 2.81 -10.43 -1.83
N TYR A 14 3.23 -10.62 -0.58
CA TYR A 14 2.55 -11.51 0.36
C TYR A 14 1.42 -10.74 1.05
N CYS A 15 0.16 -10.99 0.71
CA CYS A 15 -0.96 -10.52 1.52
C CYS A 15 -1.26 -11.55 2.62
N CYS A 16 -1.04 -11.18 3.88
CA CYS A 16 -1.31 -12.03 5.02
C CYS A 16 -1.87 -11.23 6.19
N ILE A 17 -3.20 -11.33 6.34
CA ILE A 17 -4.03 -10.49 7.21
C ILE A 17 -4.18 -11.07 8.64
N THR A 18 -3.44 -12.11 9.03
CA THR A 18 -3.61 -12.78 10.34
C THR A 18 -2.63 -12.25 11.38
N PRO A 19 -3.07 -11.58 12.46
CA PRO A 19 -2.19 -11.04 13.50
C PRO A 19 -1.75 -12.08 14.56
N VAL A 20 -2.38 -13.26 14.56
CA VAL A 20 -2.11 -14.37 15.47
C VAL A 20 -2.15 -15.69 14.68
N GLU A 21 -1.40 -16.69 15.11
CA GLU A 21 -1.53 -18.07 14.65
C GLU A 21 -2.88 -18.63 15.14
N SER A 22 -3.94 -18.62 14.31
CA SER A 22 -5.20 -19.29 14.66
C SER A 22 -5.36 -20.61 13.90
N CYS A 23 -5.79 -21.66 14.61
CA CYS A 23 -6.12 -22.98 14.06
C CYS A 23 -7.35 -23.00 13.14
N GLU A 24 -8.09 -21.89 13.00
CA GLU A 24 -9.36 -21.86 12.26
C GLU A 24 -9.23 -22.03 10.73
N ALA A 25 -8.00 -22.09 10.20
CA ALA A 25 -7.76 -22.37 8.79
C ALA A 25 -7.90 -23.87 8.40
N VAL A 26 -8.11 -24.78 9.37
CA VAL A 26 -8.17 -26.24 9.13
C VAL A 26 -9.49 -26.84 9.61
N GLU A 27 -10.63 -26.29 9.18
CA GLU A 27 -11.93 -26.98 9.28
C GLU A 27 -12.46 -27.37 7.91
N ARG A 28 -11.69 -28.14 7.14
CA ARG A 28 -12.24 -29.00 6.08
C ARG A 28 -11.46 -30.32 5.99
N HIS A 29 -12.08 -31.34 6.60
CA HIS A 29 -11.84 -32.79 6.48
C HIS A 29 -10.88 -33.46 7.48
N SER A 30 -11.43 -34.51 8.11
CA SER A 30 -10.82 -35.63 8.85
C SER A 30 -10.64 -35.53 10.37
N VAL A 31 -11.68 -35.97 11.08
CA VAL A 31 -11.71 -37.01 12.12
C VAL A 31 -10.33 -37.54 12.58
N TYR A 32 -10.00 -37.25 13.85
CA TYR A 32 -8.97 -37.84 14.73
C TYR A 32 -7.54 -38.00 14.18
N GLU A 33 -6.72 -36.95 14.29
CA GLU A 33 -5.27 -37.08 14.48
C GLU A 33 -4.74 -35.79 15.16
N THR A 34 -4.12 -35.92 16.33
CA THR A 34 -3.45 -34.84 17.05
C THR A 34 -2.20 -34.41 16.28
N PHE A 35 -2.34 -33.43 15.39
CA PHE A 35 -1.20 -32.75 14.77
C PHE A 35 -0.61 -31.70 15.74
N PRO A 36 0.72 -31.57 15.85
CA PRO A 36 1.32 -30.40 16.47
C PRO A 36 0.86 -29.16 15.69
N THR A 37 0.44 -28.12 16.40
CA THR A 37 -0.01 -26.85 15.83
C THR A 37 1.00 -26.34 14.79
N THR A 38 0.64 -26.42 13.50
CA THR A 38 1.51 -25.95 12.41
C THR A 38 1.61 -24.43 12.50
N LYS A 39 2.78 -23.93 12.90
CA LYS A 39 3.10 -22.50 12.88
C LYS A 39 3.20 -22.01 11.44
N LEU A 40 2.40 -21.00 11.08
CA LEU A 40 2.43 -20.40 9.74
C LEU A 40 3.70 -19.58 9.51
N TRP A 41 4.20 -18.86 10.53
CA TRP A 41 5.40 -18.02 10.44
C TRP A 41 6.48 -18.57 11.36
N ILE A 42 7.58 -19.06 10.81
CA ILE A 42 8.63 -19.72 11.58
C ILE A 42 9.77 -18.73 11.89
N GLY A 43 10.16 -18.62 13.16
CA GLY A 43 11.29 -17.80 13.58
C GLY A 43 11.13 -16.32 13.20
N LYS A 44 12.10 -15.83 12.41
CA LYS A 44 12.18 -14.45 11.94
C LYS A 44 11.05 -14.04 11.00
N ASP A 45 10.26 -14.99 10.49
CA ASP A 45 9.08 -14.69 9.67
C ASP A 45 7.90 -14.14 10.50
N TYR A 46 7.91 -14.33 11.83
CA TYR A 46 6.96 -13.68 12.74
C TYR A 46 7.48 -12.30 13.13
N THR A 47 6.98 -11.26 12.46
CA THR A 47 7.51 -9.89 12.56
C THR A 47 6.48 -8.87 13.03
N ASN A 48 6.95 -7.87 13.77
CA ASN A 48 6.25 -6.61 13.98
C ASN A 48 7.26 -5.46 13.87
N PHE A 49 7.31 -4.81 12.70
CA PHE A 49 8.35 -3.83 12.35
C PHE A 49 8.27 -2.52 13.14
N ILE A 50 7.14 -2.24 13.81
CA ILE A 50 7.03 -1.07 14.70
C ILE A 50 7.70 -1.38 16.04
N VAL A 51 7.58 -2.62 16.50
CA VAL A 51 8.15 -3.07 17.77
C VAL A 51 9.64 -3.34 17.64
N LYS A 52 10.07 -4.00 16.55
CA LYS A 52 11.46 -4.43 16.39
C LYS A 52 11.83 -4.74 14.95
N ASP A 53 12.97 -4.23 14.51
CA ASP A 53 13.55 -4.53 13.20
C ASP A 53 14.37 -5.84 13.23
N PHE A 54 14.71 -6.33 12.04
CA PHE A 54 15.49 -7.54 11.87
C PHE A 54 16.87 -7.43 12.54
N ASN A 55 17.21 -8.47 13.28
CA ASN A 55 18.56 -8.70 13.77
C ASN A 55 18.96 -10.16 13.55
N ASN A 56 20.26 -10.44 13.65
CA ASN A 56 20.81 -11.79 13.66
C ASN A 56 20.23 -12.70 12.55
N LEU A 57 20.16 -12.21 11.31
CA LEU A 57 19.50 -12.93 10.18
C LEU A 57 20.14 -14.29 9.86
N HIS A 58 21.36 -14.55 10.31
CA HIS A 58 22.01 -15.85 10.26
C HIS A 58 21.33 -16.91 11.16
N GLN A 59 20.40 -16.50 12.04
CA GLN A 59 19.56 -17.36 12.87
C GLN A 59 18.09 -17.21 12.45
N PRO A 60 17.66 -17.86 11.36
CA PRO A 60 16.33 -17.64 10.76
C PRO A 60 15.18 -18.24 11.58
N PHE A 61 15.45 -19.28 12.37
CA PHE A 61 14.43 -19.99 13.17
C PHE A 61 14.24 -19.43 14.58
N GLN A 62 15.00 -18.41 14.96
CA GLN A 62 14.83 -17.70 16.22
C GLN A 62 13.79 -16.59 16.04
N ASP A 63 12.86 -16.44 16.98
CA ASP A 63 11.88 -15.36 16.94
C ASP A 63 12.52 -13.98 17.18
N LEU A 64 11.98 -12.92 16.56
CA LEU A 64 12.40 -11.53 16.82
C LEU A 64 11.78 -10.98 18.11
N VAL A 65 10.53 -11.35 18.36
CA VAL A 65 9.66 -10.86 19.43
C VAL A 65 8.99 -12.03 20.15
N ASP A 66 8.56 -11.83 21.39
CA ASP A 66 7.83 -12.85 22.13
C ASP A 66 6.37 -12.93 21.64
N ARG A 67 6.04 -14.06 20.99
CA ARG A 67 4.73 -14.34 20.39
C ARG A 67 3.59 -14.37 21.41
N ASN A 68 3.88 -14.57 22.69
CA ASN A 68 2.86 -14.63 23.74
C ASN A 68 2.34 -13.24 24.11
N VAL A 69 3.08 -12.17 23.79
CA VAL A 69 2.73 -10.80 24.20
C VAL A 69 2.69 -9.83 23.02
N THR A 70 3.39 -10.12 21.93
CA THR A 70 3.47 -9.26 20.76
C THR A 70 2.78 -9.91 19.57
N PRO A 71 1.66 -9.37 19.08
CA PRO A 71 1.07 -9.84 17.83
C PRO A 71 1.98 -9.49 16.65
N ARG A 72 1.95 -10.33 15.61
CA ARG A 72 2.58 -9.98 14.33
C ARG A 72 1.84 -8.81 13.70
N MET A 73 2.57 -7.97 12.99
CA MET A 73 1.98 -6.93 12.15
C MET A 73 1.56 -7.57 10.82
N PRO A 74 0.26 -7.63 10.48
CA PRO A 74 -0.18 -8.16 9.20
C PRO A 74 0.39 -7.34 8.04
N TRP A 75 0.62 -8.00 6.90
CA TRP A 75 1.21 -7.37 5.71
C TRP A 75 0.20 -7.44 4.57
N HIS A 76 -0.18 -6.29 4.02
CA HIS A 76 -1.08 -6.17 2.88
C HIS A 76 -0.33 -5.60 1.69
N ASP A 77 -0.34 -6.31 0.57
CA ASP A 77 0.46 -5.95 -0.60
C ASP A 77 -0.15 -6.55 -1.87
N VAL A 78 0.16 -5.96 -3.02
CA VAL A 78 -0.38 -6.33 -4.33
C VAL A 78 0.75 -6.56 -5.32
N GLY A 79 0.76 -7.75 -5.91
CA GLY A 79 1.73 -8.18 -6.91
C GLY A 79 1.07 -8.44 -8.26
N ALA A 80 1.88 -8.45 -9.32
CA ALA A 80 1.43 -8.78 -10.65
C ALA A 80 2.36 -9.83 -11.30
N MET A 81 1.75 -10.67 -12.11
CA MET A 81 2.45 -11.60 -13.00
C MET A 81 2.09 -11.24 -14.43
N VAL A 82 3.11 -11.13 -15.27
CA VAL A 82 2.95 -10.87 -16.71
C VAL A 82 3.60 -11.98 -17.52
N GLU A 83 3.08 -12.23 -18.71
CA GLU A 83 3.55 -13.25 -19.65
C GLU A 83 3.92 -12.61 -20.99
N GLY A 84 4.71 -13.31 -21.80
CA GLY A 84 5.02 -12.89 -23.18
C GLY A 84 5.94 -11.67 -23.27
N SER A 85 5.57 -10.69 -24.09
CA SER A 85 6.43 -9.53 -24.40
C SER A 85 6.74 -8.68 -23.17
N ALA A 86 5.77 -8.45 -22.28
CA ALA A 86 5.99 -7.69 -21.05
C ALA A 86 6.99 -8.40 -20.11
N ALA A 87 6.92 -9.73 -20.01
CA ALA A 87 7.91 -10.51 -19.26
C ALA A 87 9.32 -10.39 -19.87
N ARG A 88 9.43 -10.33 -21.20
CA ARG A 88 10.71 -10.07 -21.89
C ARG A 88 11.25 -8.67 -21.61
N ASP A 89 10.39 -7.66 -21.50
CA ASP A 89 10.80 -6.29 -21.17
C ASP A 89 11.33 -6.20 -19.73
N LEU A 90 10.67 -6.85 -18.78
CA LEU A 90 11.18 -7.01 -17.42
C LEU A 90 12.53 -7.76 -17.39
N ALA A 91 12.67 -8.83 -18.19
CA ALA A 91 13.94 -9.56 -18.31
C ALA A 91 15.05 -8.68 -18.91
N ARG A 92 14.74 -7.82 -19.88
CA ARG A 92 15.70 -6.85 -20.43
C ARG A 92 16.17 -5.85 -19.37
N HIS A 93 15.27 -5.36 -18.52
CA HIS A 93 15.64 -4.52 -17.38
C HIS A 93 16.63 -5.24 -16.44
N PHE A 94 16.35 -6.50 -16.09
CA PHE A 94 17.26 -7.31 -15.27
C PHE A 94 18.64 -7.49 -15.94
N ILE A 95 18.65 -7.88 -17.22
CA ILE A 95 19.88 -8.12 -17.99
C ILE A 95 20.74 -6.84 -18.07
N GLN A 96 20.11 -5.69 -18.30
CA GLN A 96 20.81 -4.41 -18.33
C GLN A 96 21.53 -4.15 -16.99
N ARG A 97 20.81 -4.27 -15.87
CA ARG A 97 21.39 -4.04 -14.53
C ARG A 97 22.46 -5.05 -14.16
N TRP A 98 22.24 -6.33 -14.49
CA TRP A 98 23.20 -7.40 -14.27
C TRP A 98 24.52 -7.12 -15.01
N ASN A 99 24.44 -6.83 -16.31
CA ASN A 99 25.61 -6.55 -17.13
C ASN A 99 26.33 -5.27 -16.68
N ALA A 100 25.60 -4.22 -16.28
CA ALA A 100 26.17 -3.00 -15.71
C ALA A 100 26.94 -3.28 -14.40
N THR A 101 26.31 -4.01 -13.47
CA THR A 101 26.92 -4.38 -12.17
C THR A 101 28.15 -5.25 -12.37
N LYS A 102 28.07 -6.22 -13.30
CA LYS A 102 29.22 -7.05 -13.67
C LYS A 102 30.36 -6.20 -14.22
N MET A 103 30.08 -5.27 -15.12
CA MET A 103 31.10 -4.38 -15.69
C MET A 103 31.83 -3.57 -14.61
N GLU A 104 31.09 -3.10 -13.60
CA GLU A 104 31.64 -2.30 -12.51
C GLU A 104 32.45 -3.14 -11.50
N LYS A 105 31.93 -4.30 -11.07
CA LYS A 105 32.46 -5.02 -9.89
C LYS A 105 33.11 -6.37 -10.20
N ALA A 106 32.80 -6.98 -11.34
CA ALA A 106 33.14 -8.37 -11.63
C ALA A 106 33.50 -8.62 -13.11
N LYS A 107 34.13 -7.63 -13.77
CA LYS A 107 34.35 -7.61 -15.22
C LYS A 107 35.06 -8.87 -15.73
N ILE A 108 36.13 -9.27 -15.05
CA ILE A 108 36.96 -10.44 -15.43
C ILE A 108 36.51 -11.75 -14.79
N ASN A 109 35.54 -11.74 -13.87
CA ASN A 109 35.10 -12.95 -13.19
C ASN A 109 34.18 -13.79 -14.11
N SER A 110 34.66 -14.96 -14.53
CA SER A 110 33.95 -15.87 -15.43
C SER A 110 32.76 -16.59 -14.78
N GLN A 111 32.67 -16.63 -13.45
CA GLN A 111 31.53 -17.23 -12.74
C GLN A 111 30.23 -16.44 -12.92
N TYR A 112 30.34 -15.16 -13.25
CA TYR A 112 29.20 -14.30 -13.56
C TYR A 112 29.17 -14.05 -15.07
N PRO A 113 28.41 -14.80 -15.87
CA PRO A 113 28.36 -14.58 -17.32
C PRO A 113 27.65 -13.28 -17.67
N TYR A 114 27.94 -12.70 -18.83
CA TYR A 114 27.08 -11.66 -19.40
C TYR A 114 25.78 -12.29 -19.88
N LEU A 115 24.66 -11.60 -19.62
CA LEU A 115 23.35 -12.07 -20.05
C LEU A 115 22.94 -11.40 -21.36
N VAL A 116 22.20 -12.13 -22.18
CA VAL A 116 21.71 -11.67 -23.49
C VAL A 116 20.20 -11.86 -23.53
N PRO A 117 19.43 -10.84 -23.98
CA PRO A 117 17.98 -10.95 -24.03
C PRO A 117 17.56 -11.93 -25.12
N LYS A 118 16.58 -12.79 -24.81
CA LYS A 118 15.94 -13.64 -25.80
C LYS A 118 15.10 -12.81 -26.78
N ALA A 119 14.97 -13.28 -28.01
CA ALA A 119 14.13 -12.64 -29.02
C ALA A 119 12.64 -12.69 -28.62
N TYR A 120 11.89 -11.64 -28.92
CA TYR A 120 10.45 -11.55 -28.62
C TYR A 120 9.62 -12.66 -29.29
N LYS A 121 10.06 -13.15 -30.47
CA LYS A 121 9.37 -14.19 -31.24
C LYS A 121 9.52 -15.59 -30.67
N VAL A 122 10.46 -15.81 -29.75
CA VAL A 122 10.79 -17.13 -29.19
C VAL A 122 10.35 -17.13 -27.74
N TYR A 123 9.17 -17.64 -27.43
CA TYR A 123 8.71 -17.88 -26.05
C TYR A 123 7.92 -19.18 -25.99
N ASN A 124 7.97 -19.86 -24.84
CA ASN A 124 7.29 -21.13 -24.68
C ASN A 124 5.79 -20.90 -24.44
N LYS A 125 4.96 -21.17 -25.45
CA LYS A 125 3.50 -21.08 -25.33
C LYS A 125 2.88 -22.20 -24.48
N ASP A 126 3.63 -23.28 -24.28
CA ASP A 126 3.14 -24.50 -23.61
C ASP A 126 3.32 -24.44 -22.09
N PHE A 127 3.99 -23.41 -21.55
CA PHE A 127 4.07 -23.21 -20.11
C PHE A 127 2.73 -22.68 -19.58
N GLN A 128 2.03 -23.51 -18.83
CA GLN A 128 0.82 -23.14 -18.13
C GLN A 128 1.07 -23.28 -16.64
N ILE A 129 0.73 -22.24 -15.89
CA ILE A 129 0.69 -22.34 -14.44
C ILE A 129 -0.69 -22.91 -14.08
N PRO A 130 -0.76 -24.06 -13.39
CA PRO A 130 -2.04 -24.65 -13.00
C PRO A 130 -2.86 -23.67 -12.17
N ASP A 131 -4.17 -23.71 -12.33
CA ASP A 131 -5.14 -23.00 -11.49
C ASP A 131 -5.03 -21.45 -11.48
N ILE A 132 -4.37 -20.85 -12.46
CA ILE A 132 -4.33 -19.38 -12.64
C ILE A 132 -5.28 -18.94 -13.76
N ASN A 133 -6.23 -18.08 -13.40
CA ASN A 133 -7.06 -17.37 -14.38
C ASN A 133 -6.24 -16.29 -15.09
N LYS A 134 -6.02 -16.45 -16.39
CA LYS A 134 -5.37 -15.44 -17.24
C LYS A 134 -6.41 -14.50 -17.83
N VAL A 135 -6.08 -13.22 -17.93
CA VAL A 135 -6.90 -12.20 -18.59
C VAL A 135 -6.04 -11.53 -19.65
N GLN A 136 -6.56 -11.38 -20.87
CA GLN A 136 -5.85 -10.66 -21.91
C GLN A 136 -5.92 -9.14 -21.63
N VAL A 137 -4.75 -8.51 -21.67
CA VAL A 137 -4.56 -7.09 -21.35
C VAL A 137 -3.45 -6.51 -22.22
N SER A 138 -3.51 -5.20 -22.45
CA SER A 138 -2.36 -4.44 -22.90
C SER A 138 -1.49 -4.12 -21.69
N CYS A 139 -0.18 -4.37 -21.78
CA CYS A 139 0.73 -4.23 -20.66
C CYS A 139 2.01 -3.52 -21.09
N GLN A 140 2.34 -2.42 -20.42
CA GLN A 140 3.55 -1.65 -20.62
C GLN A 140 4.41 -1.68 -19.35
N VAL A 141 5.67 -2.10 -19.48
CA VAL A 141 6.65 -2.01 -18.39
C VAL A 141 7.17 -0.59 -18.30
N VAL A 142 7.16 -0.03 -17.09
CA VAL A 142 7.68 1.30 -16.76
C VAL A 142 8.65 1.18 -15.59
N ARG A 143 9.62 2.10 -15.49
CA ARG A 143 10.69 2.01 -14.49
C ARG A 143 11.21 3.38 -14.05
N SER A 144 11.84 3.38 -12.88
CA SER A 144 12.67 4.48 -12.38
C SER A 144 14.11 3.99 -12.38
N VAL A 145 14.97 4.55 -13.23
CA VAL A 145 16.40 4.17 -13.31
C VAL A 145 17.25 5.34 -13.74
N SER A 146 18.54 5.31 -13.39
CA SER A 146 19.51 6.31 -13.84
C SER A 146 20.88 5.69 -14.03
N HIS A 147 21.88 6.52 -14.35
CA HIS A 147 23.26 6.10 -14.56
C HIS A 147 23.76 5.15 -13.46
N TRP A 148 23.59 5.51 -12.19
CA TRP A 148 24.13 4.74 -11.07
C TRP A 148 23.45 3.37 -10.89
N SER A 149 22.18 3.24 -11.26
CA SER A 149 21.37 2.04 -10.98
C SER A 149 21.21 1.10 -12.17
N ALA A 150 21.37 1.59 -13.39
CA ALA A 150 21.23 0.81 -14.63
C ALA A 150 22.41 0.95 -15.62
N GLY A 151 23.45 1.71 -15.28
CA GLY A 151 24.70 1.79 -16.05
C GLY A 151 24.56 2.47 -17.42
N PHE A 152 23.76 3.53 -17.53
CA PHE A 152 23.73 4.36 -18.75
C PHE A 152 25.12 4.96 -19.03
N LEU A 153 25.50 5.13 -20.29
CA LEU A 153 26.82 5.72 -20.61
C LEU A 153 26.88 7.21 -20.27
N ASP A 154 25.79 7.92 -20.50
CA ASP A 154 25.64 9.31 -20.11
C ASP A 154 25.11 9.41 -18.67
N VAL A 155 25.81 10.20 -17.85
CA VAL A 155 25.53 10.38 -16.41
C VAL A 155 24.22 11.12 -16.16
N ASP A 156 23.81 11.97 -17.10
CA ASP A 156 22.59 12.75 -17.01
C ASP A 156 21.38 12.01 -17.55
N THR A 157 21.57 10.82 -18.14
CA THR A 157 20.47 9.97 -18.61
C THR A 157 19.79 9.28 -17.44
N TRP A 158 18.46 9.44 -17.37
CA TRP A 158 17.58 8.77 -16.42
C TRP A 158 16.22 8.52 -17.07
N GLU A 159 15.46 7.61 -16.48
CA GLU A 159 14.10 7.28 -16.86
C GLU A 159 13.22 7.34 -15.60
N GLY A 160 12.11 8.06 -15.65
CA GLY A 160 11.08 8.08 -14.61
C GLY A 160 9.69 7.85 -15.22
N SER A 161 9.60 6.83 -16.08
CA SER A 161 8.37 6.50 -16.81
C SER A 161 7.23 6.08 -15.87
N ILE A 162 7.54 5.62 -14.65
CA ILE A 162 6.54 5.37 -13.60
C ILE A 162 5.82 6.67 -13.20
N HIS A 163 6.57 7.75 -12.95
CA HIS A 163 6.00 9.04 -12.55
C HIS A 163 5.11 9.60 -13.65
N GLU A 164 5.57 9.53 -14.89
CA GLU A 164 4.79 9.94 -16.07
C GLU A 164 3.49 9.13 -16.19
N ALA A 165 3.56 7.80 -16.04
CA ALA A 165 2.38 6.94 -16.08
C ALA A 165 1.37 7.26 -14.97
N TYR A 166 1.83 7.51 -13.74
CA TYR A 166 0.96 7.95 -12.63
C TYR A 166 0.25 9.26 -12.97
N VAL A 167 0.99 10.29 -13.39
CA VAL A 167 0.41 11.60 -13.72
C VAL A 167 -0.58 11.50 -14.88
N ASP A 168 -0.25 10.73 -15.91
CA ASP A 168 -1.10 10.53 -17.08
C ASP A 168 -2.41 9.80 -16.72
N ALA A 169 -2.31 8.69 -15.98
CA ALA A 169 -3.47 7.92 -15.51
C ALA A 169 -4.42 8.78 -14.67
N ILE A 170 -3.89 9.55 -13.71
CA ILE A 170 -4.68 10.45 -12.85
C ILE A 170 -5.36 11.55 -13.70
N SER A 171 -4.62 12.13 -14.65
CA SER A 171 -5.13 13.22 -15.49
C SER A 171 -6.25 12.76 -16.43
N LYS A 172 -6.15 11.52 -16.94
CA LYS A 172 -7.11 10.92 -17.89
C LYS A 172 -8.32 10.26 -17.21
N ALA A 173 -8.24 9.92 -15.93
CA ALA A 173 -9.34 9.31 -15.18
C ALA A 173 -10.65 10.10 -15.32
N ARG A 174 -11.80 9.45 -15.37
CA ARG A 174 -13.12 10.03 -15.65
C ARG A 174 -14.08 9.93 -14.48
N HIS A 175 -14.02 8.85 -13.72
CA HIS A 175 -14.99 8.51 -12.68
C HIS A 175 -14.33 8.37 -11.31
N TYR A 176 -13.25 7.62 -11.19
CA TYR A 176 -12.58 7.49 -9.90
C TYR A 176 -11.12 7.04 -10.01
N ILE A 177 -10.41 7.25 -8.92
CA ILE A 177 -9.06 6.74 -8.69
C ILE A 177 -9.05 6.01 -7.36
N TYR A 178 -8.45 4.82 -7.33
CA TYR A 178 -8.19 4.06 -6.11
C TYR A 178 -6.70 3.83 -5.99
N ILE A 179 -6.11 4.22 -4.85
CA ILE A 179 -4.68 4.11 -4.58
C ILE A 179 -4.50 3.33 -3.27
N GLU A 180 -3.65 2.32 -3.32
CA GLU A 180 -3.02 1.77 -2.12
C GLU A 180 -1.52 2.05 -2.21
N ASN A 181 -0.97 2.74 -1.21
CA ASN A 181 0.46 3.04 -1.20
C ASN A 181 1.05 3.05 0.21
N GLN A 182 2.30 2.63 0.34
CA GLN A 182 3.02 2.70 1.62
C GLN A 182 3.30 4.14 2.06
N PHE A 183 3.50 5.05 1.10
CA PHE A 183 3.77 6.47 1.37
C PHE A 183 2.89 7.36 0.50
N PHE A 184 2.63 8.57 0.98
CA PHE A 184 1.98 9.64 0.21
C PHE A 184 2.72 10.95 0.44
N ILE A 185 3.93 11.05 -0.13
CA ILE A 185 4.81 12.20 -0.05
C ILE A 185 4.86 12.89 -1.41
N SER A 186 3.98 13.87 -1.58
CA SER A 186 3.81 14.63 -2.81
C SER A 186 3.32 16.03 -2.45
N PHE A 187 4.23 16.83 -1.91
CA PHE A 187 3.96 18.19 -1.45
C PHE A 187 4.51 19.20 -2.46
N PRO A 188 3.75 20.23 -2.89
CA PRO A 188 4.23 21.20 -3.86
C PRO A 188 5.29 22.14 -3.24
N SER A 189 6.53 21.68 -3.16
CA SER A 189 7.67 22.41 -2.59
C SER A 189 8.94 22.23 -3.42
N PRO A 190 9.94 23.10 -3.28
CA PRO A 190 11.24 22.90 -3.93
C PRO A 190 11.94 21.57 -3.55
N HIS A 191 11.57 20.98 -2.42
CA HIS A 191 12.17 19.74 -1.89
C HIS A 191 11.49 18.46 -2.37
N VAL A 192 10.28 18.55 -2.92
CA VAL A 192 9.47 17.42 -3.39
C VAL A 192 9.01 17.71 -4.81
N LYS A 193 9.54 16.97 -5.79
CA LYS A 193 9.40 17.31 -7.22
C LYS A 193 8.33 16.49 -7.93
N ASN A 194 7.97 15.33 -7.41
CA ASN A 194 6.94 14.50 -8.02
C ASN A 194 5.58 15.24 -8.05
N GLN A 195 4.77 14.95 -9.08
CA GLN A 195 3.57 15.73 -9.40
C GLN A 195 2.26 14.98 -9.13
N VAL A 196 2.30 13.90 -8.34
CA VAL A 196 1.13 13.03 -8.10
C VAL A 196 -0.01 13.80 -7.42
N SER A 197 0.27 14.50 -6.32
CA SER A 197 -0.71 15.33 -5.61
C SER A 197 -1.25 16.48 -6.47
N ASP A 198 -0.38 17.10 -7.29
CA ASP A 198 -0.81 18.15 -8.21
C ASP A 198 -1.74 17.63 -9.31
N ALA A 199 -1.48 16.43 -9.84
CA ALA A 199 -2.36 15.76 -10.79
C ALA A 199 -3.73 15.43 -10.15
N ILE A 200 -3.74 14.92 -8.91
CA ILE A 200 -4.99 14.63 -8.17
C ILE A 200 -5.76 15.92 -7.93
N TYR A 201 -5.11 16.98 -7.44
CA TYR A 201 -5.71 18.29 -7.25
C TYR A 201 -6.35 18.82 -8.53
N LYS A 202 -5.60 18.87 -9.64
CA LYS A 202 -6.10 19.34 -10.94
C LYS A 202 -7.29 18.51 -11.42
N ARG A 203 -7.22 17.19 -11.22
CA ARG A 203 -8.28 16.28 -11.64
C ARG A 203 -9.56 16.47 -10.84
N ILE A 204 -9.47 16.64 -9.52
CA ILE A 204 -10.63 16.94 -8.66
C ILE A 204 -11.22 18.31 -9.03
N MET A 205 -10.37 19.32 -9.22
CA MET A 205 -10.83 20.66 -9.62
C MET A 205 -11.55 20.64 -10.98
N ARG A 206 -11.11 19.80 -11.93
CA ARG A 206 -11.83 19.58 -13.19
C ARG A 206 -13.25 19.05 -12.93
N ALA A 207 -13.38 18.00 -12.12
CA ALA A 207 -14.69 17.43 -11.78
C ALA A 207 -15.60 18.44 -11.07
N HIS A 208 -15.03 19.19 -10.11
CA HIS A 208 -15.76 20.21 -9.37
C HIS A 208 -16.31 21.31 -10.29
N LYS A 209 -15.50 21.82 -11.23
CA LYS A 209 -15.93 22.83 -12.21
C LYS A 209 -16.99 22.30 -13.18
N GLU A 210 -16.91 21.03 -13.54
CA GLU A 210 -17.87 20.36 -14.42
C GLU A 210 -19.16 19.93 -13.70
N GLY A 211 -19.18 19.96 -12.36
CA GLY A 211 -20.27 19.36 -11.57
C GLY A 211 -20.38 17.85 -11.73
N SER A 212 -19.31 17.18 -12.17
CA SER A 212 -19.30 15.73 -12.41
C SER A 212 -18.93 14.94 -11.14
N VAL A 213 -19.50 13.75 -10.99
CA VAL A 213 -19.16 12.85 -9.88
C VAL A 213 -17.78 12.26 -10.13
N PHE A 214 -16.85 12.53 -9.20
CA PHE A 214 -15.51 11.98 -9.21
C PHE A 214 -15.06 11.63 -7.80
N ARG A 215 -14.55 10.42 -7.58
CA ARG A 215 -14.12 9.94 -6.26
C ARG A 215 -12.66 9.51 -6.26
N VAL A 216 -11.94 9.80 -5.20
CA VAL A 216 -10.55 9.39 -4.98
C VAL A 216 -10.47 8.68 -3.63
N TYR A 217 -10.03 7.44 -3.67
CA TYR A 217 -9.85 6.58 -2.51
C TYR A 217 -8.36 6.38 -2.29
N ILE A 218 -7.86 6.69 -1.11
CA ILE A 218 -6.45 6.48 -0.76
C ILE A 218 -6.37 5.62 0.50
N VAL A 219 -5.70 4.48 0.41
CA VAL A 219 -5.46 3.56 1.53
C VAL A 219 -3.96 3.57 1.83
N LEU A 220 -3.60 3.92 3.07
CA LEU A 220 -2.23 4.07 3.56
C LEU A 220 -2.02 3.21 4.81
N PRO A 221 -0.78 2.83 5.15
CA PRO A 221 -0.50 2.28 6.47
C PRO A 221 -0.77 3.36 7.52
N LEU A 222 -1.45 3.00 8.63
CA LEU A 222 -1.79 3.96 9.68
C LEU A 222 -0.54 4.59 10.30
N LEU A 223 0.54 3.83 10.44
CA LEU A 223 1.86 4.33 10.84
C LEU A 223 2.93 3.83 9.87
N PRO A 224 4.02 4.61 9.65
CA PRO A 224 5.20 4.12 8.97
C PRO A 224 5.80 2.89 9.68
N GLY A 225 6.22 1.87 8.93
CA GLY A 225 6.75 0.62 9.45
C GLY A 225 8.25 0.72 9.77
N PHE A 226 8.61 1.53 10.77
CA PHE A 226 9.97 1.65 11.28
C PHE A 226 9.99 1.31 12.77
N GLU A 227 11.07 0.67 13.22
CA GLU A 227 11.28 0.41 14.64
C GLU A 227 11.35 1.74 15.39
N GLY A 228 10.55 1.86 16.44
CA GLY A 228 10.59 3.02 17.32
C GLY A 228 9.24 3.32 17.97
N GLU A 229 9.29 3.90 19.16
CA GLU A 229 8.07 4.29 19.87
C GLU A 229 7.67 5.72 19.49
N VAL A 230 6.40 5.92 19.19
CA VAL A 230 5.87 7.24 18.87
C VAL A 230 6.04 8.17 20.07
N GLY A 231 6.79 9.25 19.86
CA GLY A 231 7.00 10.31 20.87
C GLY A 231 8.23 10.12 21.73
N THR A 232 9.07 9.14 21.40
CA THR A 232 10.39 8.96 21.99
C THR A 232 11.50 9.24 20.98
N PRO A 233 12.76 9.41 21.42
CA PRO A 233 13.90 9.59 20.52
C PRO A 233 14.14 8.43 19.55
N SER A 234 13.68 7.20 19.86
CA SER A 234 13.83 6.06 18.95
C SER A 234 12.90 6.16 17.73
N GLY A 235 11.81 6.94 17.81
CA GLY A 235 10.83 7.12 16.73
C GLY A 235 11.17 8.19 15.70
N THR A 236 12.41 8.67 15.59
CA THR A 236 12.75 9.85 14.76
C THR A 236 12.45 9.65 13.26
N ALA A 237 12.73 8.46 12.72
CA ALA A 237 12.39 8.12 11.33
C ALA A 237 10.87 8.07 11.12
N LEU A 238 10.14 7.47 12.07
CA LEU A 238 8.68 7.43 12.08
C LEU A 238 8.09 8.85 12.09
N HIS A 239 8.59 9.74 12.93
CA HIS A 239 8.14 11.14 13.00
C HIS A 239 8.38 11.88 11.69
N SER A 240 9.57 11.72 11.09
CA SER A 240 9.96 12.39 9.84
C SER A 240 9.05 12.00 8.68
N ILE A 241 8.79 10.70 8.51
CA ILE A 241 7.88 10.23 7.46
C ILE A 241 6.43 10.65 7.74
N THR A 242 6.00 10.58 9.01
CA THR A 242 4.68 11.05 9.44
C THR A 242 4.48 12.54 9.13
N HIS A 243 5.50 13.37 9.34
CA HIS A 243 5.50 14.78 8.94
C HIS A 243 5.22 14.95 7.45
N TRP A 244 6.00 14.29 6.58
CA TRP A 244 5.91 14.47 5.13
C TRP A 244 4.61 13.91 4.53
N ASN A 245 4.10 12.80 5.07
CA ASN A 245 2.77 12.30 4.72
C ASN A 245 1.71 13.35 5.05
N TYR A 246 1.67 13.85 6.29
CA TYR A 246 0.66 14.83 6.66
C TYR A 246 0.82 16.18 5.97
N ALA A 247 2.05 16.65 5.72
CA ALA A 247 2.30 17.86 4.93
C ALA A 247 1.71 17.74 3.52
N SER A 248 1.83 16.56 2.90
CA SER A 248 1.26 16.30 1.57
C SER A 248 -0.27 16.22 1.60
N ILE A 249 -0.85 15.66 2.67
CA ILE A 249 -2.28 15.37 2.79
C ILE A 249 -3.07 16.57 3.32
N SER A 250 -2.82 16.99 4.56
CA SER A 250 -3.73 17.84 5.35
C SER A 250 -3.09 19.06 6.04
N ARG A 251 -1.77 19.06 6.28
CA ARG A 251 -1.10 20.08 7.09
C ARG A 251 -0.63 21.25 6.21
N GLY A 252 -1.24 22.42 6.44
CA GLY A 252 -0.92 23.66 5.75
C GLY A 252 -1.78 23.92 4.51
N LYS A 253 -1.84 25.19 4.09
CA LYS A 253 -2.64 25.63 2.94
C LYS A 253 -2.21 25.02 1.61
N ASP A 254 -0.93 24.65 1.50
CA ASP A 254 -0.33 24.09 0.30
C ASP A 254 -0.47 22.55 0.22
N SER A 255 -0.97 21.91 1.29
CA SER A 255 -1.32 20.48 1.28
C SER A 255 -2.45 20.20 0.29
N LEU A 256 -2.64 18.94 -0.11
CA LEU A 256 -3.69 18.58 -1.06
C LEU A 256 -5.07 19.02 -0.57
N LEU A 257 -5.45 18.71 0.67
CA LEU A 257 -6.74 19.11 1.24
C LEU A 257 -6.82 20.62 1.47
N GLY A 258 -5.72 21.26 1.87
CA GLY A 258 -5.64 22.71 2.00
C GLY A 258 -5.94 23.42 0.69
N ARG A 259 -5.24 23.04 -0.39
CA ARG A 259 -5.42 23.60 -1.73
C ARG A 259 -6.85 23.43 -2.25
N LEU A 260 -7.48 22.28 -2.03
CA LEU A 260 -8.86 22.04 -2.44
C LEU A 260 -9.83 22.99 -1.72
N LYS A 261 -9.65 23.20 -0.40
CA LYS A 261 -10.46 24.14 0.38
C LYS A 261 -10.27 25.59 -0.08
N GLU A 262 -9.03 26.03 -0.24
CA GLU A 262 -8.68 27.38 -0.74
C GLU A 262 -9.22 27.64 -2.15
N SER A 263 -9.43 26.58 -2.94
CA SER A 263 -9.96 26.67 -4.31
C SER A 263 -11.49 26.64 -4.39
N GLY A 264 -12.19 26.70 -3.26
CA GLY A 264 -13.66 26.79 -3.18
C GLY A 264 -14.39 25.49 -2.84
N ILE A 265 -13.68 24.36 -2.67
CA ILE A 265 -14.32 23.11 -2.24
C ILE A 265 -14.48 23.10 -0.72
N GLN A 266 -15.70 23.41 -0.25
CA GLN A 266 -16.01 23.45 1.19
C GLN A 266 -15.73 22.12 1.90
N ASN A 267 -16.11 21.02 1.27
CA ASN A 267 -15.93 19.68 1.83
C ASN A 267 -15.15 18.77 0.85
N PRO A 268 -13.81 18.72 0.97
CA PRO A 268 -12.99 17.82 0.14
C PRO A 268 -13.35 16.34 0.26
N SER A 269 -13.97 15.91 1.38
CA SER A 269 -14.36 14.50 1.57
C SER A 269 -15.41 14.01 0.57
N GLU A 270 -16.05 14.93 -0.16
CA GLU A 270 -16.92 14.59 -1.29
C GLU A 270 -16.11 14.11 -2.50
N TYR A 271 -14.84 14.47 -2.65
CA TYR A 271 -14.03 14.05 -3.78
C TYR A 271 -12.93 13.08 -3.40
N ILE A 272 -12.36 13.20 -2.19
CA ILE A 272 -11.19 12.45 -1.78
C ILE A 272 -11.28 12.01 -0.31
N THR A 273 -10.99 10.74 -0.04
CA THR A 273 -10.93 10.21 1.33
C THR A 273 -9.68 9.36 1.55
N PHE A 274 -9.17 9.42 2.78
CA PHE A 274 -7.99 8.70 3.24
C PHE A 274 -8.39 7.67 4.29
N HIS A 275 -7.87 6.46 4.15
CA HIS A 275 -8.19 5.31 4.99
C HIS A 275 -6.92 4.54 5.35
N GLY A 276 -7.00 3.77 6.41
CA GLY A 276 -6.03 2.74 6.75
C GLY A 276 -6.71 1.40 6.99
N LEU A 277 -5.91 0.40 7.33
CA LEU A 277 -6.40 -0.95 7.62
C LEU A 277 -5.99 -1.35 9.04
N ARG A 278 -6.92 -1.96 9.79
CA ARG A 278 -6.69 -2.43 11.16
C ARG A 278 -7.48 -3.71 11.42
N LYS A 279 -6.93 -4.57 12.28
CA LYS A 279 -7.58 -5.82 12.69
C LYS A 279 -7.45 -6.03 14.19
N HIS A 280 -8.43 -6.72 14.76
CA HIS A 280 -8.38 -7.25 16.11
C HIS A 280 -8.30 -8.78 16.11
N SER A 281 -7.85 -9.33 17.22
CA SER A 281 -7.87 -10.77 17.52
C SER A 281 -7.92 -10.96 19.03
N VAL A 282 -7.78 -12.21 19.47
CA VAL A 282 -7.58 -12.58 20.87
C VAL A 282 -6.20 -13.22 21.00
N LEU A 283 -5.42 -12.80 21.99
CA LEU A 283 -4.15 -13.39 22.39
C LEU A 283 -4.20 -13.62 23.90
N ASN A 284 -3.94 -14.85 24.36
CA ASN A 284 -4.05 -15.24 25.77
C ASN A 284 -5.37 -14.80 26.44
N CYS A 285 -6.49 -15.01 25.74
CA CYS A 285 -7.84 -14.62 26.16
C CYS A 285 -8.12 -13.11 26.24
N GLU A 286 -7.14 -12.26 25.94
CA GLU A 286 -7.26 -10.80 25.91
C GLU A 286 -7.50 -10.29 24.48
N PRO A 287 -8.43 -9.35 24.27
CA PRO A 287 -8.57 -8.67 23.00
C PRO A 287 -7.31 -7.86 22.68
N ILE A 288 -6.79 -8.01 21.47
CA ILE A 288 -5.65 -7.26 20.95
C ILE A 288 -5.99 -6.63 19.59
N THR A 289 -5.25 -5.61 19.20
CA THR A 289 -5.37 -4.95 17.89
C THR A 289 -4.01 -4.67 17.29
N GLU A 290 -3.92 -4.72 15.98
CA GLU A 290 -2.75 -4.26 15.23
C GLU A 290 -3.20 -3.67 13.88
N LEU A 291 -2.46 -2.66 13.39
CA LEU A 291 -2.64 -2.15 12.04
C LEU A 291 -2.21 -3.19 11.02
N ILE A 292 -2.93 -3.26 9.89
CA ILE A 292 -2.47 -4.03 8.75
C ILE A 292 -1.57 -3.10 7.94
N TYR A 293 -0.33 -3.51 7.75
CA TYR A 293 0.66 -2.69 7.08
C TYR A 293 0.44 -2.72 5.57
N VAL A 294 -0.10 -1.61 5.04
CA VAL A 294 -0.30 -1.42 3.60
C VAL A 294 1.05 -1.14 2.96
N HIS A 295 1.62 -2.17 2.35
CA HIS A 295 2.86 -2.12 1.60
C HIS A 295 2.62 -2.10 0.08
N SER A 296 1.38 -2.24 -0.39
CA SER A 296 1.01 -2.10 -1.81
C SER A 296 1.60 -0.83 -2.44
N LYS A 297 1.84 -0.88 -3.75
CA LYS A 297 2.03 0.31 -4.59
C LYS A 297 1.18 0.18 -5.86
N LEU A 298 -0.09 0.51 -5.68
CA LEU A 298 -1.17 0.24 -6.62
C LEU A 298 -1.93 1.53 -6.94
N LEU A 299 -2.27 1.72 -8.21
CA LEU A 299 -3.27 2.68 -8.68
C LEU A 299 -4.25 1.96 -9.60
N ILE A 300 -5.55 2.17 -9.41
CA ILE A 300 -6.61 1.73 -10.31
C ILE A 300 -7.41 2.96 -10.74
N ALA A 301 -7.63 3.11 -12.04
CA ALA A 301 -8.46 4.18 -12.61
C ALA A 301 -9.64 3.59 -13.40
N ASP A 302 -10.84 4.06 -13.08
CA ASP A 302 -12.09 3.83 -13.83
C ASP A 302 -12.47 2.36 -14.09
N ASP A 303 -11.98 1.39 -13.32
CA ASP A 303 -12.05 -0.04 -13.66
C ASP A 303 -11.58 -0.30 -15.11
N ARG A 304 -10.51 0.36 -15.57
CA ARG A 304 -9.92 0.12 -16.90
C ARG A 304 -8.41 0.07 -16.94
N LEU A 305 -7.75 0.75 -16.01
CA LEU A 305 -6.30 0.86 -15.96
C LEU A 305 -5.81 0.54 -14.55
N VAL A 306 -4.73 -0.23 -14.47
CA VAL A 306 -4.01 -0.53 -13.24
C VAL A 306 -2.54 -0.17 -13.41
N ILE A 307 -1.95 0.50 -12.43
CA ILE A 307 -0.49 0.59 -12.28
C ILE A 307 -0.13 -0.19 -11.02
N CYS A 308 0.73 -1.20 -11.16
CA CYS A 308 1.18 -2.05 -10.06
C CYS A 308 2.70 -2.19 -10.14
N GLY A 309 3.40 -1.99 -9.01
CA GLY A 309 4.86 -2.08 -9.00
C GLY A 309 5.47 -1.88 -7.62
N SER A 310 6.74 -1.46 -7.61
CA SER A 310 7.51 -1.22 -6.37
C SER A 310 7.53 0.25 -5.95
N ALA A 311 7.18 1.17 -6.85
CA ALA A 311 7.36 2.60 -6.65
C ALA A 311 6.35 3.21 -5.67
N ASN A 312 6.85 3.73 -4.56
CA ASN A 312 6.05 4.50 -3.62
C ASN A 312 5.67 5.87 -4.18
N ILE A 313 4.60 6.50 -3.66
CA ILE A 313 4.33 7.92 -3.94
C ILE A 313 5.26 8.76 -3.06
N ASN A 314 6.50 8.90 -3.52
CA ASN A 314 7.54 9.74 -2.94
C ASN A 314 8.58 10.07 -4.04
N ASP A 315 9.43 11.05 -3.81
CA ASP A 315 10.48 11.42 -4.74
C ASP A 315 11.51 10.28 -4.90
N ARG A 316 11.87 9.61 -3.79
CA ARG A 316 12.77 8.44 -3.79
C ARG A 316 12.45 7.43 -4.90
N SER A 317 11.19 7.06 -5.07
CA SER A 317 10.75 6.09 -6.07
C SER A 317 10.43 6.73 -7.43
N LEU A 318 9.92 7.97 -7.47
CA LEU A 318 9.31 8.52 -8.69
C LEU A 318 10.24 9.34 -9.59
N ILE A 319 11.30 10.01 -9.09
CA ILE A 319 12.09 10.91 -9.96
C ILE A 319 13.12 10.20 -10.85
N GLY A 320 13.26 8.88 -10.78
CA GLY A 320 14.20 8.09 -11.58
C GLY A 320 15.68 8.22 -11.22
N LYS A 321 16.09 9.37 -10.66
CA LYS A 321 17.48 9.67 -10.26
C LYS A 321 17.88 9.11 -8.89
N ARG A 322 16.91 8.62 -8.13
CA ARG A 322 17.10 8.03 -6.79
C ARG A 322 16.97 6.52 -6.92
N ASP A 323 16.12 5.87 -6.13
CA ASP A 323 16.01 4.42 -6.08
C ASP A 323 15.56 3.84 -7.43
N SER A 324 16.03 2.62 -7.74
CA SER A 324 15.59 1.92 -8.94
C SER A 324 14.29 1.19 -8.69
N GLU A 325 13.26 1.49 -9.47
CA GLU A 325 11.91 0.93 -9.33
C GLU A 325 11.41 0.31 -10.64
N ILE A 326 10.45 -0.58 -10.52
CA ILE A 326 9.77 -1.23 -11.66
C ILE A 326 8.27 -1.24 -11.41
N ALA A 327 7.49 -1.03 -12.46
CA ALA A 327 6.04 -1.20 -12.43
C ALA A 327 5.51 -1.63 -13.80
N VAL A 328 4.26 -2.06 -13.83
CA VAL A 328 3.51 -2.37 -15.04
C VAL A 328 2.25 -1.52 -15.10
N VAL A 329 2.01 -0.91 -16.26
CA VAL A 329 0.74 -0.26 -16.61
C VAL A 329 -0.07 -1.29 -17.39
N ILE A 330 -1.23 -1.64 -16.85
CA ILE A 330 -2.12 -2.68 -17.36
C ILE A 330 -3.41 -2.00 -17.80
N GLU A 331 -3.74 -2.10 -19.08
CA GLU A 331 -4.98 -1.62 -19.67
C GLU A 331 -5.83 -2.80 -20.12
N ASP A 332 -7.11 -2.81 -19.72
CA ASP A 332 -8.02 -3.88 -20.08
C ASP A 332 -8.35 -3.91 -21.58
N GLU A 333 -8.27 -5.10 -22.19
CA GLU A 333 -8.77 -5.37 -23.54
C GLU A 333 -10.14 -6.07 -23.52
N GLU A 334 -10.42 -6.77 -22.43
CA GLU A 334 -11.66 -7.49 -22.22
C GLU A 334 -12.56 -6.79 -21.20
N PHE A 335 -13.83 -6.63 -21.54
CA PHE A 335 -14.79 -5.90 -20.71
C PHE A 335 -15.97 -6.77 -20.28
N LYS A 336 -16.58 -6.41 -19.15
CA LYS A 336 -17.85 -6.94 -18.63
C LYS A 336 -18.83 -5.78 -18.42
N LYS A 337 -20.12 -6.09 -18.52
CA LYS A 337 -21.19 -5.15 -18.12
C LYS A 337 -21.07 -4.88 -16.61
N GLY A 338 -21.09 -3.61 -16.25
CA GLY A 338 -21.08 -3.10 -14.89
C GLY A 338 -21.87 -1.81 -14.83
N VAL A 339 -21.68 -1.08 -13.73
CA VAL A 339 -22.39 0.18 -13.45
C VAL A 339 -21.39 1.20 -12.94
N MET A 340 -21.56 2.46 -13.35
CA MET A 340 -20.75 3.59 -12.88
C MET A 340 -21.67 4.79 -12.66
N ASN A 341 -21.85 5.18 -11.40
CA ASN A 341 -22.80 6.21 -10.98
C ASN A 341 -24.26 5.93 -11.44
N GLY A 342 -24.71 4.69 -11.33
CA GLY A 342 -26.04 4.25 -11.75
C GLY A 342 -26.19 3.98 -13.25
N GLU A 343 -25.22 4.40 -14.07
CA GLU A 343 -25.28 4.24 -15.53
C GLU A 343 -24.60 2.96 -16.01
N PRO A 344 -25.10 2.31 -17.08
CA PRO A 344 -24.43 1.17 -17.69
C PRO A 344 -22.99 1.49 -18.09
N TYR A 345 -22.04 0.70 -17.61
CA TYR A 345 -20.62 0.91 -17.85
C TYR A 345 -19.92 -0.39 -18.26
N LEU A 346 -19.02 -0.31 -19.24
CA LEU A 346 -18.14 -1.42 -19.57
C LEU A 346 -16.88 -1.31 -18.72
N ARG A 347 -16.79 -2.18 -17.71
CA ARG A 347 -15.63 -2.29 -16.83
C ARG A 347 -14.69 -3.38 -17.33
N GLY A 348 -13.40 -3.16 -17.12
CA GLY A 348 -12.34 -4.11 -17.40
C GLY A 348 -12.51 -5.40 -16.59
N LYS A 349 -12.16 -6.53 -17.20
CA LYS A 349 -12.15 -7.84 -16.55
C LYS A 349 -11.04 -7.96 -15.52
N PHE A 350 -9.86 -7.37 -15.77
CA PHE A 350 -8.72 -7.37 -14.87
C PHE A 350 -8.90 -6.30 -13.79
N SER A 351 -8.86 -5.02 -14.16
CA SER A 351 -8.89 -3.89 -13.23
C SER A 351 -10.14 -3.91 -12.34
N GLY A 352 -11.31 -4.12 -12.92
CA GLY A 352 -12.56 -4.14 -12.17
C GLY A 352 -12.66 -5.30 -11.20
N CYS A 353 -12.18 -6.49 -11.59
CA CYS A 353 -12.18 -7.64 -10.68
C CYS A 353 -11.18 -7.46 -9.53
N LEU A 354 -9.99 -6.89 -9.81
CA LEU A 354 -9.01 -6.55 -8.77
C LEU A 354 -9.60 -5.55 -7.76
N ARG A 355 -10.20 -4.46 -8.26
CA ARG A 355 -10.82 -3.44 -7.42
C ARG A 355 -11.95 -4.00 -6.56
N GLU A 356 -12.82 -4.82 -7.12
CA GLU A 356 -13.88 -5.47 -6.35
C GLU A 356 -13.35 -6.44 -5.29
N TYR A 357 -12.29 -7.18 -5.61
CA TYR A 357 -11.66 -8.08 -4.65
C TYR A 357 -11.13 -7.29 -3.45
N LEU A 358 -10.37 -6.23 -3.69
CA LEU A 358 -9.83 -5.36 -2.63
C LEU A 358 -10.95 -4.68 -1.83
N PHE A 359 -12.00 -4.19 -2.48
CA PHE A 359 -13.14 -3.61 -1.77
C PHE A 359 -13.83 -4.65 -0.89
N LYS A 360 -14.00 -5.88 -1.38
CA LYS A 360 -14.59 -6.97 -0.60
C LYS A 360 -13.69 -7.37 0.56
N GLU A 361 -12.38 -7.40 0.38
CA GLU A 361 -11.42 -7.67 1.45
C GLU A 361 -11.56 -6.63 2.57
N HIS A 362 -11.41 -5.35 2.22
CA HIS A 362 -11.40 -4.26 3.18
C HIS A 362 -12.75 -4.06 3.88
N LEU A 363 -13.86 -4.43 3.23
CA LEU A 363 -15.21 -4.37 3.78
C LEU A 363 -15.69 -5.70 4.41
N GLY A 364 -14.84 -6.74 4.47
CA GLY A 364 -15.19 -8.04 5.07
C GLY A 364 -16.33 -8.76 4.35
N LEU A 365 -16.29 -8.78 3.03
CA LEU A 365 -17.27 -9.41 2.12
C LEU A 365 -16.73 -10.65 1.41
N LEU A 366 -15.45 -10.99 1.62
CA LEU A 366 -14.88 -12.22 1.07
C LEU A 366 -15.49 -13.44 1.77
N GLY A 367 -15.93 -14.44 0.99
CA GLY A 367 -16.47 -15.69 1.52
C GLY A 367 -17.88 -15.61 2.15
N THR A 368 -18.52 -14.44 2.18
CA THR A 368 -19.86 -14.29 2.77
C THR A 368 -20.95 -14.67 1.77
N VAL A 369 -21.80 -15.65 2.14
CA VAL A 369 -22.91 -16.15 1.30
C VAL A 369 -24.00 -15.09 1.08
N LYS A 370 -24.10 -14.10 2.00
CA LYS A 370 -25.07 -13.01 1.96
C LYS A 370 -24.35 -11.67 1.91
N ASN A 371 -23.91 -11.27 0.70
CA ASN A 371 -23.34 -9.94 0.49
C ASN A 371 -24.43 -8.89 0.69
N CYS A 372 -24.45 -8.21 1.84
CA CYS A 372 -25.41 -7.14 2.10
C CYS A 372 -24.99 -5.78 1.55
N TYR A 373 -23.75 -5.65 1.06
CA TYR A 373 -23.29 -4.47 0.31
C TYR A 373 -22.96 -4.86 -1.12
N ASP A 374 -23.44 -4.03 -2.05
CA ASP A 374 -23.02 -4.08 -3.44
C ASP A 374 -21.82 -3.15 -3.61
N VAL A 375 -20.71 -3.74 -4.09
CA VAL A 375 -19.49 -3.00 -4.39
C VAL A 375 -19.37 -2.69 -5.88
N ALA A 376 -20.32 -3.10 -6.73
CA ALA A 376 -20.16 -3.04 -8.18
C ALA A 376 -19.96 -1.61 -8.71
N ASP A 377 -20.66 -0.62 -8.14
CA ASP A 377 -20.57 0.79 -8.51
C ASP A 377 -19.70 1.58 -7.52
N PRO A 378 -18.43 1.88 -7.87
CA PRO A 378 -17.48 2.49 -6.96
C PRO A 378 -17.66 4.00 -6.80
N VAL A 379 -18.63 4.64 -7.46
CA VAL A 379 -18.79 6.11 -7.37
C VAL A 379 -20.18 6.56 -6.92
N SER A 380 -21.15 5.64 -6.93
CA SER A 380 -22.49 5.91 -6.42
C SER A 380 -22.45 6.53 -5.02
N ALA A 381 -23.31 7.50 -4.78
CA ALA A 381 -23.41 8.15 -3.47
C ALA A 381 -23.68 7.13 -2.35
N LYS A 382 -24.56 6.16 -2.60
CA LYS A 382 -24.88 5.08 -1.66
C LYS A 382 -23.63 4.28 -1.28
N PHE A 383 -22.84 3.82 -2.25
CA PHE A 383 -21.61 3.09 -1.93
C PHE A 383 -20.59 3.98 -1.21
N TYR A 384 -20.36 5.18 -1.73
CA TYR A 384 -19.32 6.07 -1.19
C TYR A 384 -19.60 6.51 0.25
N HIS A 385 -20.83 6.95 0.54
CA HIS A 385 -21.22 7.48 1.84
C HIS A 385 -21.66 6.38 2.81
N ASP A 386 -22.63 5.54 2.40
CA ASP A 386 -23.34 4.65 3.31
C ASP A 386 -22.64 3.30 3.51
N VAL A 387 -21.68 2.96 2.62
CA VAL A 387 -20.91 1.72 2.72
C VAL A 387 -19.45 2.01 3.07
N TRP A 388 -18.70 2.64 2.16
CA TRP A 388 -17.26 2.82 2.32
C TRP A 388 -16.92 3.71 3.52
N ARG A 389 -17.42 4.96 3.52
CA ARG A 389 -17.15 5.93 4.59
C ARG A 389 -17.81 5.52 5.91
N ALA A 390 -19.06 5.05 5.88
CA ALA A 390 -19.75 4.63 7.09
C ALA A 390 -19.08 3.43 7.77
N THR A 391 -18.61 2.44 7.00
CA THR A 391 -17.87 1.29 7.56
C THR A 391 -16.55 1.74 8.18
N ALA A 392 -15.78 2.57 7.47
CA ALA A 392 -14.52 3.13 7.98
C ALA A 392 -14.73 3.91 9.29
N ALA A 393 -15.73 4.78 9.33
CA ALA A 393 -16.06 5.58 10.51
C ALA A 393 -16.49 4.70 11.70
N LYS A 394 -17.42 3.75 11.47
CA LYS A 394 -17.89 2.84 12.51
C LYS A 394 -16.76 1.96 13.07
N ASN A 395 -15.92 1.40 12.21
CA ASN A 395 -14.78 0.61 12.64
C ASN A 395 -13.79 1.47 13.46
N THR A 396 -13.52 2.70 13.02
CA THR A 396 -12.64 3.63 13.74
C THR A 396 -13.17 3.91 15.15
N GLU A 397 -14.46 4.25 15.26
CA GLU A 397 -15.13 4.48 16.56
C GLU A 397 -14.95 3.28 17.50
N ILE A 398 -15.20 2.05 17.01
CA ILE A 398 -15.08 0.85 17.83
C ILE A 398 -13.63 0.59 18.22
N PHE A 399 -12.68 0.68 17.29
CA PHE A 399 -11.26 0.45 17.58
C PHE A 399 -10.73 1.48 18.59
N GLU A 400 -11.06 2.76 18.41
CA GLU A 400 -10.70 3.82 19.34
C GLU A 400 -11.33 3.57 20.70
N GLN A 401 -12.64 3.29 20.79
CA GLN A 401 -13.34 3.02 22.05
C GLN A 401 -12.77 1.80 22.80
N VAL A 402 -12.46 0.72 22.07
CA VAL A 402 -12.06 -0.54 22.70
C VAL A 402 -10.58 -0.53 23.10
N PHE A 403 -9.70 0.00 22.24
CA PHE A 403 -8.26 -0.17 22.41
C PHE A 403 -7.50 1.13 22.72
N HIS A 404 -8.13 2.29 22.59
CA HIS A 404 -7.44 3.59 22.59
C HIS A 404 -6.19 3.56 21.67
N CYS A 405 -6.32 2.94 20.49
CA CYS A 405 -5.19 2.67 19.60
C CYS A 405 -4.73 3.94 18.87
N ILE A 406 -3.42 4.05 18.64
CA ILE A 406 -2.83 5.11 17.82
C ILE A 406 -2.62 4.65 16.38
N PRO A 407 -2.62 5.57 15.40
CA PRO A 407 -2.88 7.01 15.51
C PRO A 407 -4.38 7.32 15.68
N SER A 408 -4.70 8.48 16.27
CA SER A 408 -6.08 8.95 16.50
C SER A 408 -6.15 10.48 16.47
N ASP A 409 -7.27 11.04 16.01
CA ASP A 409 -7.52 12.49 16.02
C ASP A 409 -7.73 13.04 17.44
N GLN A 410 -7.94 12.18 18.44
CA GLN A 410 -7.99 12.56 19.87
C GLN A 410 -6.61 12.89 20.46
N ALA A 411 -5.53 12.52 19.76
CA ALA A 411 -4.15 12.67 20.21
C ALA A 411 -3.41 13.76 19.41
N SER A 412 -3.76 15.03 19.67
CA SER A 412 -3.20 16.18 18.92
C SER A 412 -1.74 16.52 19.24
N ASN A 413 -1.22 16.03 20.38
CA ASN A 413 0.17 16.18 20.82
C ASN A 413 0.63 15.00 21.69
N PHE A 414 1.93 14.92 22.03
CA PHE A 414 2.46 13.77 22.78
C PHE A 414 1.86 13.63 24.18
N GLN A 415 1.49 14.75 24.83
CA GLN A 415 0.85 14.70 26.15
C GLN A 415 -0.59 14.19 26.05
N ALA A 416 -1.36 14.67 25.08
CA ALA A 416 -2.71 14.20 24.79
C ALA A 416 -2.71 12.71 24.42
N MET A 417 -1.75 12.28 23.60
CA MET A 417 -1.56 10.87 23.25
C MET A 417 -1.34 9.98 24.48
N LYS A 418 -0.43 10.36 25.39
CA LYS A 418 -0.18 9.61 26.62
C LYS A 418 -1.41 9.50 27.51
N ARG A 419 -2.24 10.54 27.59
CA ARG A 419 -3.51 10.51 28.34
C ARG A 419 -4.54 9.62 27.64
N TYR A 420 -4.66 9.74 26.32
CA TYR A 420 -5.59 8.97 25.50
C TYR A 420 -5.36 7.46 25.63
N MET A 421 -4.10 7.02 25.61
CA MET A 421 -3.75 5.59 25.69
C MET A 421 -3.94 4.98 27.09
N GLN A 422 -4.33 5.75 28.11
CA GLN A 422 -4.59 5.22 29.45
C GLN A 422 -5.88 4.41 29.47
N GLU A 423 -5.86 3.30 30.21
CA GLU A 423 -7.04 2.52 30.59
C GLU A 423 -8.01 2.14 29.44
N PRO A 424 -7.54 1.45 28.38
CA PRO A 424 -8.44 1.01 27.31
C PRO A 424 -9.47 0.01 27.81
N MET A 425 -10.67 0.03 27.22
CA MET A 425 -11.75 -0.91 27.54
C MET A 425 -11.31 -2.38 27.42
N SER A 426 -10.42 -2.69 26.48
CA SER A 426 -9.86 -4.04 26.32
C SER A 426 -9.20 -4.59 27.59
N ARG A 427 -8.72 -3.71 28.48
CA ARG A 427 -8.11 -4.05 29.77
C ARG A 427 -9.05 -3.86 30.95
N THR A 428 -9.85 -2.79 30.95
CA THR A 428 -10.73 -2.45 32.08
C THR A 428 -12.04 -3.25 32.08
N ASP A 429 -12.58 -3.58 30.91
CA ASP A 429 -13.76 -4.43 30.73
C ASP A 429 -13.64 -5.31 29.46
N PRO A 430 -12.89 -6.42 29.54
CA PRO A 430 -12.68 -7.31 28.40
C PRO A 430 -13.97 -7.94 27.85
N ALA A 431 -15.03 -8.06 28.67
CA ALA A 431 -16.30 -8.64 28.24
C ALA A 431 -17.08 -7.65 27.37
N ALA A 432 -17.19 -6.39 27.80
CA ALA A 432 -17.78 -5.34 26.98
C ALA A 432 -16.96 -5.08 25.70
N ALA A 433 -15.62 -5.12 25.81
CA ALA A 433 -14.74 -5.03 24.64
C ALA A 433 -15.09 -6.10 23.58
N LYS A 434 -15.16 -7.37 23.99
CA LYS A 434 -15.53 -8.47 23.07
C LYS A 434 -16.91 -8.27 22.44
N ALA A 435 -17.89 -7.80 23.21
CA ALA A 435 -19.23 -7.52 22.69
C ALA A 435 -19.22 -6.42 21.61
N ARG A 436 -18.44 -5.35 21.81
CA ARG A 436 -18.30 -4.25 20.85
C ARG A 436 -17.55 -4.66 19.58
N LEU A 437 -16.54 -5.52 19.70
CA LEU A 437 -15.73 -5.97 18.57
C LEU A 437 -16.52 -6.80 17.54
N ILE A 438 -17.63 -7.44 17.94
CA ILE A 438 -18.54 -8.16 17.03
C ILE A 438 -19.13 -7.24 15.95
N ASP A 439 -19.28 -5.94 16.25
CA ASP A 439 -19.84 -4.95 15.35
C ASP A 439 -18.88 -4.47 14.26
N ILE A 440 -17.58 -4.82 14.37
CA ILE A 440 -16.56 -4.49 13.37
C ILE A 440 -16.79 -5.34 12.12
N ARG A 441 -16.68 -4.70 10.96
CA ARG A 441 -16.76 -5.39 9.68
C ARG A 441 -15.58 -5.04 8.79
N GLY A 442 -14.89 -6.06 8.29
CA GLY A 442 -13.72 -5.87 7.45
C GLY A 442 -12.57 -5.23 8.24
N HIS A 443 -11.77 -4.44 7.54
CA HIS A 443 -10.50 -3.90 8.04
C HIS A 443 -10.36 -2.39 7.85
N LEU A 444 -11.22 -1.80 7.02
CA LEU A 444 -11.16 -0.38 6.68
C LEU A 444 -11.42 0.50 7.90
N VAL A 445 -10.55 1.48 8.14
CA VAL A 445 -10.71 2.54 9.15
C VAL A 445 -10.39 3.90 8.54
N THR A 446 -10.96 4.97 9.08
CA THR A 446 -10.66 6.34 8.69
C THR A 446 -9.21 6.66 9.02
N PHE A 447 -8.49 7.30 8.10
CA PHE A 447 -7.15 7.77 8.39
C PHE A 447 -7.21 9.06 9.22
N PRO A 448 -6.61 9.11 10.43
CA PRO A 448 -6.67 10.29 11.29
C PRO A 448 -5.85 11.43 10.69
N LEU A 449 -6.46 12.60 10.48
CA LEU A 449 -5.83 13.75 9.82
C LEU A 449 -5.25 14.78 10.80
N HIS A 450 -5.60 14.67 12.08
CA HIS A 450 -5.26 15.57 13.17
C HIS A 450 -4.35 14.94 14.23
N PHE A 451 -3.97 13.67 14.07
CA PHE A 451 -2.98 13.03 14.95
C PHE A 451 -1.67 13.82 14.98
N LEU A 452 -1.22 14.19 16.18
CA LEU A 452 0.00 14.98 16.44
C LEU A 452 0.09 16.26 15.59
N CYS A 453 -1.04 16.93 15.34
CA CYS A 453 -1.06 18.16 14.54
C CYS A 453 -0.42 19.36 15.24
N ASP A 454 -0.35 19.36 16.57
CA ASP A 454 0.25 20.44 17.37
C ASP A 454 1.76 20.23 17.57
N GLU A 455 2.32 19.12 17.07
CA GLU A 455 3.72 18.75 17.24
C GLU A 455 4.55 19.02 15.99
N THR A 456 5.79 19.45 16.21
CA THR A 456 6.81 19.53 15.15
C THR A 456 7.51 18.19 15.02
N LEU A 457 7.08 17.40 14.04
CA LEU A 457 7.57 16.03 13.82
C LEU A 457 8.87 15.95 12.99
N THR A 458 9.37 17.09 12.49
CA THR A 458 10.68 17.12 11.80
C THR A 458 11.82 16.98 12.80
N PRO A 459 12.92 16.29 12.44
CA PRO A 459 14.10 16.22 13.31
C PRO A 459 14.65 17.61 13.63
N THR A 460 15.08 17.81 14.88
CA THR A 460 15.74 19.05 15.29
C THR A 460 17.13 19.17 14.66
N ALA A 461 17.51 20.37 14.21
CA ALA A 461 18.76 20.62 13.49
C ALA A 461 20.04 20.20 14.26
N GLY A 462 19.96 20.07 15.59
CA GLY A 462 21.07 19.61 16.43
C GLY A 462 21.25 18.09 16.52
N ARG A 463 20.36 17.28 15.94
CA ARG A 463 20.47 15.80 15.90
C ARG A 463 21.00 15.33 14.55
N VAL A 464 21.57 14.13 14.52
CA VAL A 464 22.14 13.52 13.30
C VAL A 464 21.09 13.50 12.19
N GLU A 465 19.85 13.13 12.51
CA GLU A 465 18.72 13.05 11.58
C GLU A 465 18.28 14.44 11.07
N GLY A 466 18.52 15.50 11.83
CA GLY A 466 18.28 16.89 11.41
C GLY A 466 19.41 17.47 10.55
N MET A 467 20.60 16.87 10.60
CA MET A 467 21.70 17.16 9.68
C MET A 467 21.60 16.36 8.37
N MET A 468 20.80 15.29 8.34
CA MET A 468 20.57 14.50 7.14
C MET A 468 19.80 15.30 6.09
N PRO A 469 20.10 15.12 4.79
CA PRO A 469 19.39 15.83 3.73
C PRO A 469 17.91 15.43 3.72
N THR A 470 17.04 16.40 3.53
CA THR A 470 15.57 16.19 3.46
C THR A 470 15.18 15.12 2.42
N SER A 471 15.96 14.98 1.35
CA SER A 471 15.78 13.96 0.31
C SER A 471 15.85 12.52 0.81
N LEU A 472 16.37 12.28 2.03
CA LEU A 472 16.35 10.96 2.65
C LEU A 472 14.92 10.53 2.99
N TRP A 473 14.09 11.49 3.36
CA TRP A 473 12.71 11.31 3.85
C TRP A 473 11.65 11.57 2.77
N THR A 474 12.02 12.18 1.63
CA THR A 474 11.08 12.59 0.58
C THR A 474 11.02 11.72 -0.65
#